data_AF-A0A1I1P1Y2-F1
#
_entry.id   AF-A0A1I1P1Y2-F1
#
_cell.length_a   1.000
_cell.length_b   1.000
_cell.length_c   1.000
_cell.angle_alpha   90.00
_cell.angle_beta   90.00
_cell.angle_gamma   90.00
#
_symmetry.space_group_name_H-M   'P 1'
#
loop_
_entity.id
_entity.type
_entity.pdbx_description
1 polymer ?
#
loop_
_entity_poly.entity_id
_entity_poly.type
_entity_poly.pdbx_seq_one_letter_code
_entity_poly.pdbx_strand_id
1 'polypeptide(L)'
;MKKLLSALALALGFAVSSAAGAAVISGSISTIDGNNDGVADLKISRVMFTVTAGTHVFFDSLVRESTGVDLNGDGKITGFDNFMVLYNTSLQSVASNDDSSVTFGDGSVHVYDSTIDWTFDVAGTYMIALGQLSFSDAEGVQGYDVNRSYSAYDGTENFGAWRLTMTATGGTLSGLREVGVDAADVPEPASMALLGVGLLGFAASRRKAAKARAQA
;
A
#
# COMPACT_ATOMS: atom_id res chain seq x y z
N MET A 1 60.76 -22.00 38.26
CA MET A 1 60.30 -20.62 38.01
C MET A 1 59.73 -20.54 36.61
N LYS A 2 58.67 -19.75 36.47
CA LYS A 2 57.57 -19.88 35.52
C LYS A 2 58.00 -19.62 34.07
N LYS A 3 57.60 -20.52 33.15
CA LYS A 3 57.66 -20.32 31.70
C LYS A 3 56.63 -19.24 31.35
N LEU A 4 57.08 -18.12 30.79
CA LEU A 4 56.21 -17.01 30.39
C LEU A 4 55.54 -17.36 29.06
N LEU A 5 54.20 -17.35 29.06
CA LEU A 5 53.35 -17.45 27.89
C LEU A 5 53.52 -16.23 26.99
N SER A 6 53.45 -16.43 25.68
CA SER A 6 53.09 -15.38 24.72
C SER A 6 52.38 -16.05 23.55
N ALA A 7 51.08 -16.29 23.72
CA ALA A 7 50.17 -16.61 22.62
C ALA A 7 49.51 -15.30 22.20
N LEU A 8 49.94 -14.76 21.06
CA LEU A 8 49.35 -13.62 20.40
C LEU A 8 48.09 -14.10 19.67
N ALA A 9 46.92 -13.94 20.29
CA ALA A 9 45.64 -14.15 19.64
C ALA A 9 45.23 -12.84 18.95
N LEU A 10 45.57 -12.70 17.68
CA LEU A 10 45.05 -11.64 16.81
C LEU A 10 43.64 -12.07 16.37
N ALA A 11 42.63 -11.78 17.17
CA ALA A 11 41.24 -11.91 16.75
C ALA A 11 40.93 -10.77 15.78
N LEU A 12 41.05 -11.02 14.47
CA LEU A 12 40.38 -10.21 13.46
C LEU A 12 38.88 -10.36 13.69
N GLY A 13 38.29 -9.37 14.35
CA GLY A 13 36.85 -9.15 14.31
C GLY A 13 36.48 -8.75 12.88
N PHE A 14 36.15 -9.74 12.05
CA PHE A 14 35.32 -9.49 10.89
C PHE A 14 33.98 -8.99 11.44
N ALA A 15 33.78 -7.67 11.40
CA ALA A 15 32.44 -7.10 11.44
C ALA A 15 31.73 -7.67 10.22
N VAL A 16 30.95 -8.72 10.43
CA VAL A 16 30.02 -9.22 9.43
C VAL A 16 28.99 -8.11 9.30
N SER A 17 29.19 -7.19 8.37
CA SER A 17 28.14 -6.30 7.91
C SER A 17 27.06 -7.21 7.34
N SER A 18 26.06 -7.54 8.15
CA SER A 18 24.83 -8.11 7.66
C SER A 18 24.32 -7.13 6.62
N ALA A 19 24.34 -7.53 5.34
CA ALA A 19 23.55 -6.84 4.33
C ALA A 19 22.12 -6.80 4.88
N ALA A 20 21.61 -5.61 5.17
CA ALA A 20 20.22 -5.47 5.58
C ALA A 20 19.37 -6.01 4.43
N GLY A 21 18.62 -7.08 4.68
CA GLY A 21 17.66 -7.59 3.72
C GLY A 21 16.61 -6.52 3.42
N ALA A 22 16.07 -6.52 2.21
CA ALA A 22 15.00 -5.60 1.84
C ALA A 22 13.80 -5.75 2.81
N ALA A 23 13.26 -4.62 3.26
CA ALA A 23 12.03 -4.61 4.03
C ALA A 23 10.84 -4.57 3.07
N VAL A 24 9.84 -5.41 3.30
CA VAL A 24 8.68 -5.54 2.40
C VAL A 24 7.42 -5.34 3.21
N ILE A 25 6.50 -4.53 2.69
CA ILE A 25 5.15 -4.35 3.21
C ILE A 25 4.16 -4.37 2.04
N SER A 26 2.97 -4.92 2.27
CA SER A 26 1.91 -4.99 1.28
C SER A 26 0.62 -4.42 1.84
N GLY A 27 -0.27 -3.97 0.97
CA GLY A 27 -1.59 -3.50 1.32
C GLY A 27 -2.48 -3.34 0.11
N SER A 28 -3.52 -2.52 0.24
CA SER A 28 -4.40 -2.16 -0.86
C SER A 28 -4.83 -0.70 -0.77
N ILE A 29 -5.17 -0.13 -1.92
CA ILE A 29 -5.98 1.09 -2.02
C ILE A 29 -7.38 0.71 -2.50
N SER A 30 -8.39 1.43 -2.00
CA SER A 30 -9.79 1.19 -2.31
C SER A 30 -10.59 2.46 -2.07
N THR A 31 -11.87 2.41 -2.42
CA THR A 31 -12.81 3.46 -2.02
C THR A 31 -13.14 3.34 -0.53
N ILE A 32 -13.14 4.45 0.19
CA ILE A 32 -13.47 4.59 1.61
C ILE A 32 -14.35 5.84 1.83
N ASP A 33 -14.85 6.05 3.04
CA ASP A 33 -15.43 7.33 3.48
C ASP A 33 -14.47 7.94 4.53
N GLY A 34 -13.44 8.64 4.04
CA GLY A 34 -12.31 9.10 4.85
C GLY A 34 -12.64 10.34 5.68
N ASN A 35 -13.56 11.18 5.18
CA ASN A 35 -14.04 12.37 5.88
C ASN A 35 -15.37 12.15 6.64
N ASN A 36 -15.99 10.97 6.52
CA ASN A 36 -17.28 10.59 7.13
C ASN A 36 -18.46 11.45 6.68
N ASP A 37 -18.48 11.89 5.43
CA ASP A 37 -19.60 12.65 4.84
C ASP A 37 -20.57 11.78 4.01
N GLY A 38 -20.28 10.48 3.89
CA GLY A 38 -21.07 9.53 3.12
C GLY A 38 -20.79 9.56 1.62
N VAL A 39 -19.78 10.33 1.18
CA VAL A 39 -19.27 10.38 -0.18
C VAL A 39 -18.00 9.55 -0.28
N ALA A 40 -17.78 8.94 -1.44
CA ALA A 40 -16.63 8.11 -1.71
C ALA A 40 -15.34 8.95 -1.81
N ASP A 41 -14.36 8.59 -0.99
CA ASP A 41 -12.97 9.03 -1.02
C ASP A 41 -12.05 7.89 -1.46
N LEU A 42 -10.88 8.23 -1.99
CA LEU A 42 -9.91 7.26 -2.47
C LEU A 42 -8.78 7.15 -1.46
N LYS A 43 -8.60 5.95 -0.89
CA LYS A 43 -7.53 5.69 0.07
C LYS A 43 -6.16 5.98 -0.56
N ILE A 44 -5.33 6.71 0.18
CA ILE A 44 -3.89 6.84 -0.05
C ILE A 44 -3.19 6.09 1.07
N SER A 45 -2.43 5.05 0.71
CA SER A 45 -1.73 4.24 1.70
C SER A 45 -0.53 5.00 2.25
N ARG A 46 -0.37 5.04 3.57
CA ARG A 46 0.74 5.75 4.23
C ARG A 46 1.60 4.75 4.98
N VAL A 47 2.88 4.67 4.64
CA VAL A 47 3.82 3.76 5.28
C VAL A 47 4.85 4.58 6.04
N MET A 48 4.91 4.40 7.36
CA MET A 48 5.92 5.02 8.21
C MET A 48 7.08 4.07 8.46
N PHE A 49 8.28 4.63 8.53
CA PHE A 49 9.52 3.92 8.77
C PHE A 49 10.55 4.86 9.41
N THR A 50 11.52 4.29 10.12
CA THR A 50 12.59 5.03 10.79
C THR A 50 13.93 4.67 10.20
N VAL A 51 14.75 5.68 9.92
CA VAL A 51 16.11 5.53 9.38
C VAL A 51 17.15 6.24 10.25
N THR A 52 18.39 5.77 10.16
CA THR A 52 19.56 6.52 10.63
C THR A 52 20.01 7.55 9.60
N ALA A 53 20.75 8.58 10.03
CA ALA A 53 21.38 9.53 9.12
C ALA A 53 22.41 8.82 8.22
N GLY A 54 22.49 9.22 6.96
CA GLY A 54 23.31 8.59 5.93
C GLY A 54 22.73 7.30 5.34
N THR A 55 21.57 6.81 5.82
CA THR A 55 20.90 5.68 5.18
C THR A 55 20.47 6.10 3.77
N HIS A 56 20.79 5.29 2.79
CA HIS A 56 20.22 5.33 1.45
C HIS A 56 19.11 4.28 1.36
N VAL A 57 17.96 4.64 0.81
CA VAL A 57 16.85 3.70 0.58
C VAL A 57 16.36 3.83 -0.85
N PHE A 58 16.30 2.69 -1.52
CA PHE A 58 15.56 2.53 -2.75
C PHE A 58 14.15 1.99 -2.45
N PHE A 59 13.14 2.72 -2.89
CA PHE A 59 11.72 2.40 -2.75
C PHE A 59 11.20 1.88 -4.09
N ASP A 60 10.63 0.69 -4.05
CA ASP A 60 10.12 -0.01 -5.22
C ASP A 60 8.68 -0.44 -4.99
N SER A 61 7.75 0.09 -5.78
CA SER A 61 6.35 -0.32 -5.73
C SER A 61 6.07 -1.38 -6.79
N LEU A 62 5.21 -2.34 -6.43
CA LEU A 62 4.59 -3.26 -7.36
C LEU A 62 3.09 -3.14 -7.15
N VAL A 63 2.40 -2.55 -8.13
CA VAL A 63 0.98 -2.16 -8.01
C VAL A 63 0.11 -2.81 -9.06
N ARG A 64 0.72 -3.51 -10.02
CA ARG A 64 0.00 -4.20 -11.09
C ARG A 64 0.15 -5.70 -10.99
N GLU A 65 -0.96 -6.39 -10.77
CA GLU A 65 -1.04 -7.84 -10.91
C GLU A 65 -1.12 -8.24 -12.38
N SER A 66 -0.52 -9.37 -12.72
CA SER A 66 -0.55 -9.94 -14.07
C SER A 66 -0.49 -11.46 -13.96
N THR A 67 -0.58 -12.19 -15.08
CA THR A 67 -0.54 -13.66 -15.05
C THR A 67 0.72 -14.16 -14.32
N GLY A 68 0.53 -14.79 -13.15
CA GLY A 68 1.62 -15.32 -12.31
C GLY A 68 2.08 -14.37 -11.19
N VAL A 69 1.52 -13.17 -11.11
CA VAL A 69 1.70 -12.21 -10.00
C VAL A 69 0.35 -11.98 -9.34
N ASP A 70 0.20 -12.50 -8.13
CA ASP A 70 -0.95 -12.31 -7.25
C ASP A 70 -0.40 -11.79 -5.91
N LEU A 71 -0.64 -10.50 -5.64
CA LEU A 71 -0.02 -9.77 -4.54
C LEU A 71 -0.70 -10.07 -3.20
N ASN A 72 -1.98 -10.44 -3.22
CA ASN A 72 -2.80 -10.67 -2.04
C ASN A 72 -3.31 -12.12 -1.89
N GLY A 73 -3.09 -12.97 -2.90
CA GLY A 73 -3.44 -14.39 -2.91
C GLY A 73 -4.92 -14.68 -3.18
N ASP A 74 -5.68 -13.73 -3.72
CA ASP A 74 -7.12 -13.87 -3.92
C ASP A 74 -7.51 -14.41 -5.31
N GLY A 75 -6.52 -14.60 -6.20
CA GLY A 75 -6.71 -15.10 -7.56
C GLY A 75 -7.37 -14.12 -8.52
N LYS A 76 -7.58 -12.87 -8.12
CA LYS A 76 -8.03 -11.76 -8.96
C LYS A 76 -6.82 -10.98 -9.44
N ILE A 77 -7.01 -10.28 -10.56
CA ILE A 77 -6.01 -9.35 -11.08
C ILE A 77 -6.52 -7.96 -10.77
N THR A 78 -5.70 -7.18 -10.07
CA THR A 78 -5.92 -5.76 -9.79
C THR A 78 -4.73 -4.94 -10.24
N GLY A 79 -4.95 -3.65 -10.48
CA GLY A 79 -3.87 -2.73 -10.74
C GLY A 79 -4.33 -1.29 -10.84
N PHE A 80 -3.43 -0.40 -10.48
CA PHE A 80 -3.60 1.05 -10.55
C PHE A 80 -2.32 1.73 -10.99
N ASP A 81 -2.47 2.94 -11.51
CA ASP A 81 -1.37 3.84 -11.86
C ASP A 81 -0.83 4.51 -10.59
N ASN A 82 0.40 4.23 -10.16
CA ASN A 82 0.87 4.63 -8.83
C ASN A 82 1.64 5.94 -8.82
N PHE A 83 1.16 6.87 -8.00
CA PHE A 83 1.93 8.01 -7.51
C PHE A 83 2.48 7.75 -6.11
N MET A 84 3.78 7.97 -5.94
CA MET A 84 4.46 7.92 -4.66
C MET A 84 4.95 9.29 -4.25
N VAL A 85 4.83 9.60 -2.95
CA VAL A 85 5.42 10.81 -2.34
C VAL A 85 6.13 10.43 -1.05
N LEU A 86 7.41 10.80 -0.94
CA LEU A 86 8.21 10.69 0.26
C LEU A 86 8.12 11.99 1.06
N TYR A 87 7.77 11.88 2.34
CA TYR A 87 7.67 12.97 3.29
C TYR A 87 8.74 12.88 4.37
N ASN A 88 9.29 14.04 4.73
CA ASN A 88 10.25 14.17 5.83
C ASN A 88 9.58 14.05 7.22
N THR A 89 10.39 14.17 8.26
CA THR A 89 9.94 14.09 9.67
C THR A 89 8.95 15.18 10.08
N SER A 90 8.86 16.26 9.30
CA SER A 90 7.89 17.36 9.46
C SER A 90 6.72 17.26 8.48
N LEU A 91 6.56 16.10 7.82
CA LEU A 91 5.51 15.82 6.85
C LEU A 91 5.51 16.76 5.63
N GLN A 92 6.68 17.24 5.22
CA GLN A 92 6.86 17.97 3.97
C GLN A 92 7.37 17.02 2.89
N SER A 93 6.82 17.10 1.69
CA SER A 93 7.28 16.31 0.54
C SER A 93 8.74 16.65 0.22
N VAL A 94 9.54 15.62 -0.04
CA VAL A 94 10.96 15.74 -0.41
C VAL A 94 11.30 15.01 -1.71
N ALA A 95 10.49 14.05 -2.10
CA ALA A 95 10.58 13.37 -3.39
C ALA A 95 9.20 12.85 -3.80
N SER A 96 8.96 12.71 -5.10
CA SER A 96 7.75 12.09 -5.65
C SER A 96 8.04 11.46 -7.00
N ASN A 97 7.24 10.46 -7.38
CA ASN A 97 7.26 9.87 -8.71
C ASN A 97 5.87 9.32 -9.09
N ASP A 98 5.49 9.40 -10.36
CA ASP A 98 4.15 9.03 -10.89
C ASP A 98 4.21 8.04 -12.06
N ASP A 99 5.39 7.50 -12.37
CA ASP A 99 5.60 6.49 -13.40
C ASP A 99 7.07 6.07 -13.35
N SER A 100 7.36 4.81 -13.68
CA SER A 100 8.72 4.39 -13.99
C SER A 100 8.73 3.49 -15.21
N SER A 101 9.26 3.97 -16.33
CA SER A 101 9.58 3.10 -17.47
C SER A 101 10.87 2.30 -17.27
N VAL A 102 11.54 2.45 -16.11
CA VAL A 102 12.82 1.82 -15.80
C VAL A 102 12.59 0.73 -14.76
N THR A 103 12.83 -0.52 -15.17
CA THR A 103 12.88 -1.67 -14.27
C THR A 103 14.34 -1.81 -13.82
N PHE A 104 14.62 -1.58 -12.54
CA PHE A 104 16.01 -1.57 -12.02
C PHE A 104 16.56 -2.96 -11.66
N GLY A 105 15.97 -4.03 -12.19
CA GLY A 105 16.43 -5.41 -11.95
C GLY A 105 16.18 -5.89 -10.51
N ASP A 106 15.26 -5.25 -9.81
CA ASP A 106 15.01 -5.34 -8.37
C ASP A 106 13.53 -5.60 -8.00
N GLY A 107 12.57 -5.39 -8.90
CA GLY A 107 11.19 -5.85 -8.67
C GLY A 107 10.09 -5.19 -9.49
N SER A 108 10.18 -3.89 -9.80
CA SER A 108 9.21 -3.19 -10.64
C SER A 108 9.22 -3.72 -12.08
N VAL A 109 8.02 -3.98 -12.63
CA VAL A 109 7.84 -4.65 -13.94
C VAL A 109 6.88 -3.93 -14.87
N HIS A 110 6.27 -2.82 -14.45
CA HIS A 110 5.33 -2.04 -15.26
C HIS A 110 5.55 -0.52 -15.19
N VAL A 111 5.08 0.23 -16.19
CA VAL A 111 5.22 1.71 -16.20
C VAL A 111 4.55 2.37 -14.99
N TYR A 112 3.47 1.77 -14.51
CA TYR A 112 2.71 2.19 -13.32
C TYR A 112 3.40 1.90 -11.99
N ASP A 113 4.48 1.12 -11.98
CA ASP A 113 5.22 0.77 -10.78
C ASP A 113 6.24 1.87 -10.49
N SER A 114 5.85 2.88 -9.70
CA SER A 114 6.71 4.00 -9.32
C SER A 114 7.89 3.58 -8.43
N THR A 115 9.00 4.30 -8.55
CA THR A 115 10.21 4.14 -7.71
C THR A 115 10.71 5.47 -7.16
N ILE A 116 11.36 5.45 -6.00
CA ILE A 116 12.08 6.61 -5.42
C ILE A 116 13.44 6.14 -4.93
N ASP A 117 14.50 6.88 -5.28
CA ASP A 117 15.86 6.68 -4.76
C ASP A 117 16.21 7.89 -3.87
N TRP A 118 16.53 7.65 -2.60
CA TRP A 118 16.75 8.74 -1.65
C TRP A 118 17.81 8.45 -0.59
N THR A 119 18.62 9.47 -0.25
CA THR A 119 19.55 9.44 0.89
C THR A 119 19.05 10.36 2.02
N PHE A 120 19.01 9.83 3.24
CA PHE A 120 18.50 10.52 4.41
C PHE A 120 19.62 11.20 5.20
N ASP A 121 19.75 12.52 5.09
CA ASP A 121 20.78 13.28 5.83
C ASP A 121 20.53 13.32 7.35
N VAL A 122 19.28 13.13 7.77
CA VAL A 122 18.84 13.25 9.17
C VAL A 122 18.19 11.95 9.60
N ALA A 123 18.53 11.46 10.79
CA ALA A 123 17.87 10.32 11.39
C ALA A 123 16.45 10.71 11.83
N GLY A 124 15.48 9.82 11.63
CA GLY A 124 14.11 10.09 12.05
C GLY A 124 13.08 9.16 11.44
N THR A 125 11.82 9.42 11.75
CA THR A 125 10.67 8.71 11.17
C THR A 125 10.12 9.50 10.00
N TYR A 126 10.11 8.86 8.85
CA TYR A 126 9.63 9.36 7.57
C TYR A 126 8.33 8.65 7.20
N MET A 127 7.66 9.16 6.18
CA MET A 127 6.45 8.55 5.63
C MET A 127 6.55 8.52 4.11
N ILE A 128 6.21 7.39 3.50
CA ILE A 128 5.96 7.30 2.06
C ILE A 128 4.47 7.06 1.84
N ALA A 129 3.87 7.83 0.96
CA ALA A 129 2.48 7.69 0.55
C ALA A 129 2.42 7.04 -0.83
N LEU A 130 1.47 6.13 -1.02
CA LEU A 130 1.16 5.47 -2.29
C LEU A 130 -0.33 5.69 -2.59
N GLY A 131 -0.61 6.29 -3.74
CA GLY A 131 -1.97 6.55 -4.22
C GLY A 131 -2.09 6.26 -5.70
N GLN A 132 -3.31 6.37 -6.21
CA GLN A 132 -3.60 6.20 -7.64
C GLN A 132 -3.59 7.55 -8.35
N LEU A 133 -2.80 7.68 -9.43
CA LEU A 133 -2.46 8.96 -10.06
C LEU A 133 -1.97 9.98 -9.03
N SER A 134 -1.91 11.25 -9.40
CA SER A 134 -1.57 12.33 -8.48
C SER A 134 -2.54 12.48 -7.29
N PHE A 135 -1.99 13.01 -6.18
CA PHE A 135 -2.71 13.60 -5.04
C PHE A 135 -1.89 14.78 -4.47
N SER A 136 -2.51 15.67 -3.70
CA SER A 136 -1.83 16.78 -3.03
C SER A 136 -1.11 16.35 -1.74
N ASP A 137 -0.15 17.16 -1.28
CA ASP A 137 0.54 16.90 -0.01
C ASP A 137 -0.42 16.78 1.19
N ALA A 138 -1.49 17.58 1.21
CA ALA A 138 -2.51 17.51 2.24
C ALA A 138 -3.25 16.16 2.23
N GLU A 139 -3.59 15.68 1.03
CA GLU A 139 -4.24 14.39 0.82
C GLU A 139 -3.32 13.22 1.17
N GLY A 140 -2.05 13.29 0.77
CA GLY A 140 -1.06 12.28 1.11
C GLY A 140 -0.78 12.20 2.62
N VAL A 141 -0.78 13.35 3.31
CA VAL A 141 -0.65 13.40 4.77
C VAL A 141 -1.92 12.90 5.47
N GLN A 142 -3.11 13.26 5.01
CA GLN A 142 -4.36 12.79 5.65
C GLN A 142 -4.67 11.31 5.34
N GLY A 143 -4.21 10.80 4.20
CA GLY A 143 -4.35 9.40 3.78
C GLY A 143 -5.51 9.11 2.83
N TYR A 144 -6.10 10.12 2.20
CA TYR A 144 -7.15 9.94 1.20
C TYR A 144 -7.31 11.16 0.29
N ASP A 145 -7.81 10.93 -0.94
CA ASP A 145 -8.21 11.95 -1.92
C ASP A 145 -9.75 12.10 -1.87
N VAL A 146 -10.21 13.34 -1.65
CA VAL A 146 -11.59 13.62 -1.27
C VAL A 146 -12.53 13.58 -2.47
N ASN A 147 -13.71 12.98 -2.31
CA ASN A 147 -14.73 12.85 -3.36
C ASN A 147 -14.23 12.14 -4.63
N ARG A 148 -13.26 11.24 -4.47
CA ARG A 148 -12.71 10.43 -5.55
C ARG A 148 -12.91 8.97 -5.26
N SER A 149 -13.40 8.20 -6.23
CA SER A 149 -13.49 6.74 -6.10
C SER A 149 -12.28 6.06 -6.74
N TYR A 150 -12.00 4.84 -6.27
CA TYR A 150 -11.05 3.96 -6.95
C TYR A 150 -11.50 3.67 -8.37
N SER A 151 -10.55 3.65 -9.32
CA SER A 151 -10.80 3.26 -10.70
C SER A 151 -9.76 2.21 -11.10
N ALA A 152 -10.20 1.00 -11.41
CA ALA A 152 -9.30 -0.07 -11.86
C ALA A 152 -8.61 0.31 -13.17
N TYR A 153 -7.28 0.15 -13.21
CA TYR A 153 -6.49 0.20 -14.44
C TYR A 153 -6.33 -1.21 -15.03
N ASP A 154 -6.20 -2.19 -14.15
CA ASP A 154 -6.24 -3.62 -14.50
C ASP A 154 -7.28 -4.34 -13.65
N GLY A 155 -7.93 -5.33 -14.28
CA GLY A 155 -9.01 -6.08 -13.64
C GLY A 155 -10.35 -5.35 -13.60
N THR A 156 -11.24 -5.82 -12.73
CA THR A 156 -12.60 -5.27 -12.55
C THR A 156 -12.95 -5.01 -11.09
N GLU A 157 -11.99 -5.16 -10.19
CA GLU A 157 -12.19 -5.02 -8.75
C GLU A 157 -12.20 -3.54 -8.35
N ASN A 158 -12.82 -3.24 -7.20
CA ASN A 158 -12.91 -1.90 -6.63
C ASN A 158 -11.75 -1.55 -5.68
N PHE A 159 -10.64 -2.27 -5.80
CA PHE A 159 -9.41 -2.06 -5.06
C PHE A 159 -8.21 -2.40 -5.94
N GLY A 160 -7.04 -1.91 -5.51
CA GLY A 160 -5.74 -2.24 -6.09
C GLY A 160 -4.80 -2.75 -5.01
N ALA A 161 -4.35 -3.99 -5.12
CA ALA A 161 -3.32 -4.53 -4.25
C ALA A 161 -1.96 -3.90 -4.58
N TRP A 162 -1.13 -3.70 -3.57
CA TRP A 162 0.22 -3.18 -3.76
C TRP A 162 1.22 -3.85 -2.83
N ARG A 163 2.49 -3.80 -3.23
CA ARG A 163 3.64 -4.17 -2.42
C ARG A 163 4.69 -3.07 -2.53
N LEU A 164 5.24 -2.66 -1.41
CA LEU A 164 6.37 -1.75 -1.34
C LEU A 164 7.59 -2.52 -0.81
N THR A 165 8.66 -2.52 -1.58
CA THR A 165 9.97 -3.04 -1.20
C THR A 165 10.90 -1.86 -0.92
N MET A 166 11.60 -1.91 0.21
CA MET A 166 12.53 -0.86 0.65
C MET A 166 13.90 -1.49 0.89
N THR A 167 14.84 -1.17 0.02
CA THR A 167 16.22 -1.68 0.09
C THR A 167 17.13 -0.62 0.69
N ALA A 168 17.58 -0.84 1.92
CA ALA A 168 18.42 0.11 2.64
C ALA A 168 19.91 -0.23 2.56
N THR A 169 20.75 0.78 2.31
CA THR A 169 22.21 0.68 2.38
C THR A 169 22.79 1.85 3.17
N GLY A 170 24.05 1.75 3.61
CA GLY A 170 24.72 2.84 4.33
C GLY A 170 24.21 3.14 5.75
N GLY A 171 23.16 2.44 6.22
CA GLY A 171 22.59 2.63 7.55
C GLY A 171 21.50 1.60 7.86
N THR A 172 20.55 1.96 8.72
CA THR A 172 19.44 1.11 9.14
C THR A 172 18.08 1.66 8.70
N LEU A 173 17.14 0.75 8.48
CA LEU A 173 15.72 1.00 8.27
C LEU A 173 14.94 0.08 9.22
N SER A 174 13.97 0.63 9.95
CA SER A 174 13.21 -0.10 10.96
C SER A 174 11.83 0.50 11.18
N GLY A 175 11.00 -0.14 12.01
CA GLY A 175 9.69 0.43 12.41
C GLY A 175 8.67 0.55 11.27
N LEU A 176 8.86 -0.24 10.21
CA LEU A 176 8.01 -0.27 9.02
C LEU A 176 6.59 -0.66 9.40
N ARG A 177 5.62 0.21 9.10
CA ARG A 177 4.19 -0.04 9.32
C ARG A 177 3.32 0.83 8.41
N GLU A 178 2.17 0.31 7.99
CA GLU A 178 1.12 1.13 7.40
C GLU A 178 0.37 1.90 8.50
N VAL A 179 -0.02 3.14 8.22
CA VAL A 179 -0.83 4.00 9.07
C VAL A 179 -2.22 4.12 8.46
N GLY A 180 -3.18 3.46 9.09
CA GLY A 180 -4.57 3.45 8.64
C GLY A 180 -5.24 4.82 8.68
N VAL A 181 -6.35 4.94 7.97
CA VAL A 181 -7.31 6.04 8.10
C VAL A 181 -8.49 5.49 8.91
N ASP A 182 -8.96 6.23 9.91
CA ASP A 182 -10.19 5.88 10.62
C ASP A 182 -11.39 6.18 9.70
N ALA A 183 -11.68 5.26 8.78
CA ALA A 183 -12.69 5.41 7.74
C ALA A 183 -13.69 4.25 7.74
N ALA A 184 -14.93 4.52 7.32
CA ALA A 184 -15.92 3.49 7.04
C ALA A 184 -15.76 2.98 5.59
N ASP A 185 -15.99 1.69 5.37
CA ASP A 185 -16.13 1.16 4.01
C ASP A 185 -17.43 1.68 3.39
N VAL A 186 -17.36 2.23 2.18
CA VAL A 186 -18.56 2.64 1.43
C VAL A 186 -19.23 1.39 0.86
N PRO A 187 -20.50 1.09 1.20
CA PRO A 187 -21.17 -0.10 0.69
C PRO A 187 -21.30 -0.08 -0.84
N GLU A 188 -20.91 -1.16 -1.51
CA GLU A 188 -21.07 -1.29 -2.94
C GLU A 188 -22.57 -1.17 -3.35
N PRO A 189 -22.90 -0.35 -4.37
CA PRO A 189 -24.30 -0.07 -4.76
C PRO A 189 -25.13 -1.30 -5.19
N ALA A 190 -24.51 -2.42 -5.55
CA ALA A 190 -25.22 -3.59 -6.09
C ALA A 190 -25.95 -4.43 -5.02
N SER A 191 -25.40 -4.51 -3.82
CA SER A 191 -25.87 -5.44 -2.77
C SER A 191 -27.18 -4.97 -2.13
N MET A 192 -27.35 -3.65 -1.97
CA MET A 192 -28.56 -3.02 -1.46
C MET A 192 -29.74 -3.15 -2.43
N ALA A 193 -29.48 -2.99 -3.73
CA ALA A 193 -30.50 -3.11 -4.78
C ALA A 193 -31.05 -4.56 -4.88
N LEU A 194 -30.18 -5.56 -4.78
CA LEU A 194 -30.57 -6.97 -4.82
C LEU A 194 -31.38 -7.40 -3.59
N LEU A 195 -31.04 -6.92 -2.40
CA LEU A 195 -31.82 -7.19 -1.19
C LEU A 195 -33.24 -6.59 -1.27
N GLY A 196 -33.36 -5.38 -1.80
CA GLY A 196 -34.65 -4.70 -2.01
C GLY A 196 -35.52 -5.41 -3.04
N VAL A 197 -34.96 -5.82 -4.18
CA VAL A 197 -35.69 -6.56 -5.23
C VAL A 197 -36.09 -7.96 -4.76
N GLY A 198 -35.24 -8.65 -4.00
CA GLY A 198 -35.54 -9.97 -3.44
C GLY A 198 -36.72 -9.97 -2.47
N LEU A 199 -36.80 -8.96 -1.59
CA LEU A 199 -37.91 -8.81 -0.63
C LEU A 199 -39.23 -8.43 -1.31
N LEU A 200 -39.19 -7.55 -2.30
CA LEU A 200 -40.38 -7.18 -3.10
C LEU A 200 -40.89 -8.36 -3.92
N GLY A 201 -39.99 -9.15 -4.53
CA GLY A 201 -40.33 -10.37 -5.26
C GLY A 201 -40.99 -11.43 -4.36
N PHE A 202 -40.48 -11.62 -3.13
CA PHE A 202 -41.04 -12.56 -2.16
C PHE A 202 -42.42 -12.11 -1.62
N ALA A 203 -42.61 -10.81 -1.36
CA ALA A 203 -43.89 -10.28 -0.93
C ALA A 203 -44.96 -10.40 -2.04
N ALA A 204 -44.59 -10.14 -3.30
CA ALA A 204 -45.48 -10.28 -4.44
C ALA A 204 -45.89 -11.73 -4.70
N SER A 205 -44.97 -12.69 -4.57
CA SER A 205 -45.26 -14.12 -4.78
C SER A 205 -46.21 -14.68 -3.71
N ARG A 206 -46.05 -14.28 -2.44
CA ARG A 206 -46.99 -14.65 -1.36
C ARG A 206 -48.40 -14.11 -1.58
N ARG A 207 -48.54 -12.86 -2.06
CA ARG A 207 -49.85 -12.27 -2.38
C ARG A 207 -50.55 -13.01 -3.51
N LYS A 208 -49.81 -13.43 -4.55
CA LYS A 208 -50.35 -14.21 -5.67
C LYS A 208 -50.83 -15.60 -5.25
N ALA A 209 -50.06 -16.30 -4.41
CA ALA A 209 -50.43 -17.62 -3.88
C ALA A 209 -51.66 -17.58 -2.96
N ALA A 210 -51.78 -16.55 -2.11
CA ALA A 210 -52.96 -16.37 -1.25
C ALA A 210 -54.23 -16.11 -2.05
N LYS A 211 -54.14 -15.31 -3.13
CA LYS A 211 -55.29 -15.04 -4.02
C LYS A 211 -55.74 -16.28 -4.80
N ALA A 212 -54.80 -17.10 -5.26
CA ALA A 212 -55.11 -18.35 -5.97
C ALA A 212 -55.81 -19.40 -5.07
N ARG A 213 -55.44 -19.47 -3.78
CA ARG A 213 -56.11 -20.35 -2.80
C ARG A 213 -57.51 -19.88 -2.38
N ALA A 214 -57.84 -18.61 -2.55
CA ALA A 214 -59.17 -18.07 -2.24
C ALA A 214 -60.17 -18.23 -3.39
N GLN A 215 -59.71 -18.68 -4.57
CA GLN A 215 -60.51 -18.85 -5.79
C GLN A 215 -60.72 -20.32 -6.19
N ALA A 216 -60.20 -21.26 -5.38
CA ALA A 216 -60.39 -22.71 -5.50
C ALA A 216 -61.26 -23.19 -4.35
#